data_AF-A0A177EJ68-F1
#
_entry.id   AF-A0A177EJ68-F1
#
_cell.length_a   1.000
_cell.length_b   1.000
_cell.length_c   1.000
_cell.angle_alpha   90.00
_cell.angle_beta   90.00
_cell.angle_gamma   90.00
#
_symmetry.space_group_name_H-M   'P 1'
#
loop_
_entity.id
_entity.type
_entity.pdbx_description
1 polymer ?
#
loop_
_entity_poly.entity_id
_entity_poly.type
_entity_poly.pdbx_seq_one_letter_code
_entity_poly.pdbx_strand_id
1 'polypeptide(L)'
;MQEKLVPLIVLGGGGHTQEIIEIMKKGPEFSNISLICSPCDTLSVNHFINEISPMKYSLYTVPRPNMVLAPYSLLQIIHSLMMSFLIVFRAKSDFLICNGPGISVPIVIAYKIIFPFRRIFYIESMTRTKSLSITGKIVQYIASTFIVQSKELSSAVYPYRTYHNVFTIKCINRNTNV
;
A
#
# COMPACT_ATOMS: atom_id res chain seq x y z
N MET A 1 7.91 -0.28 -28.74
CA MET A 1 7.64 0.60 -27.58
C MET A 1 7.23 -0.28 -26.42
N GLN A 2 8.02 -0.38 -25.35
CA GLN A 2 7.52 -0.97 -24.10
C GLN A 2 6.48 -0.02 -23.53
N GLU A 3 5.24 -0.50 -23.33
CA GLU A 3 4.24 0.27 -22.59
C GLU A 3 4.78 0.54 -21.18
N LYS A 4 4.88 1.83 -20.83
CA LYS A 4 5.29 2.24 -19.48
C LYS A 4 4.16 1.92 -18.52
N LEU A 5 4.37 0.92 -17.68
CA LEU A 5 3.41 0.51 -16.65
C LEU A 5 3.11 1.68 -15.69
N VAL A 6 1.86 1.76 -15.24
CA VAL A 6 1.35 2.79 -14.32
C VAL A 6 0.91 2.14 -13.01
N PRO A 7 1.67 2.27 -11.91
CA PRO A 7 1.23 1.83 -10.59
C PRO A 7 0.09 2.70 -10.04
N LEU A 8 -0.86 2.07 -9.34
CA LEU A 8 -1.73 2.74 -8.37
C LEU A 8 -1.20 2.48 -6.97
N ILE A 9 -0.90 3.54 -6.23
CA ILE A 9 -0.26 3.46 -4.92
C ILE A 9 -1.18 4.09 -3.88
N VAL A 10 -1.52 3.31 -2.84
CA VAL A 10 -2.25 3.83 -1.68
C VAL A 10 -1.25 4.29 -0.63
N LEU A 11 -1.23 5.59 -0.37
CA LEU A 11 -0.40 6.21 0.66
C LEU A 11 -1.19 6.33 1.96
N GLY A 12 -0.52 6.05 3.07
CA GLY A 12 -1.01 6.31 4.42
C GLY A 12 -0.08 7.25 5.18
N GLY A 13 -0.62 7.95 6.18
CA GLY A 13 0.16 8.87 7.02
C GLY A 13 1.42 8.27 7.63
N GLY A 14 2.49 9.09 7.70
CA GLY A 14 3.72 8.79 8.42
C GLY A 14 4.52 7.59 7.87
N GLY A 15 4.89 6.65 8.74
CA GLY A 15 5.77 5.52 8.44
C GLY A 15 5.29 4.62 7.29
N HIS A 16 3.98 4.55 7.05
CA HIS A 16 3.44 3.82 5.90
C HIS A 16 3.91 4.40 4.56
N THR A 17 3.96 5.73 4.43
CA THR A 17 4.47 6.34 3.20
C THR A 17 5.97 6.08 3.04
N GLN A 18 6.73 6.11 4.13
CA GLN A 18 8.16 5.81 4.12
C GLN A 18 8.46 4.40 3.62
N GLU A 19 7.73 3.40 4.12
CA GLU A 19 7.86 1.99 3.69
C GLU A 19 7.67 1.87 2.16
N ILE A 20 6.66 2.54 1.60
CA ILE A 20 6.39 2.52 0.16
C ILE A 20 7.52 3.19 -0.63
N ILE A 21 8.00 4.36 -0.19
CA ILE A 21 9.09 5.08 -0.86
C ILE A 21 10.34 4.20 -0.95
N GLU A 22 10.72 3.55 0.14
CA GLU A 22 11.93 2.73 0.14
C GLU A 22 11.80 1.48 -0.75
N ILE A 23 10.59 0.92 -0.88
CA ILE A 23 10.33 -0.17 -1.84
C ILE A 23 10.45 0.35 -3.27
N MET A 24 9.81 1.49 -3.57
CA MET A 24 9.81 2.08 -4.91
C MET A 24 11.22 2.45 -5.36
N LYS A 25 12.07 2.97 -4.47
CA LYS A 25 13.48 3.29 -4.77
C LYS A 25 14.35 2.07 -5.09
N LYS A 26 13.99 0.89 -4.59
CA LYS A 26 14.70 -0.37 -4.89
C LYS A 26 14.15 -1.08 -6.12
N GLY A 27 12.92 -0.74 -6.50
CA GLY A 27 12.21 -1.30 -7.64
C GLY A 27 12.56 -0.59 -8.96
N PRO A 28 11.87 -0.97 -10.05
CA PRO A 28 11.98 -0.27 -11.31
C PRO A 28 11.40 1.15 -11.19
N GLU A 29 11.93 2.06 -11.99
CA GLU A 29 11.43 3.43 -12.08
C GLU A 29 10.13 3.49 -12.92
N PHE A 30 9.19 4.34 -12.48
CA PHE A 30 7.92 4.56 -13.16
C PHE A 30 7.76 6.04 -13.50
N SER A 31 7.61 6.36 -14.79
CA SER A 31 7.41 7.75 -15.22
C SER A 31 6.04 8.31 -14.83
N ASN A 32 5.01 7.46 -14.79
CA ASN A 32 3.63 7.84 -14.50
C ASN A 32 3.13 7.08 -13.27
N ILE A 33 2.58 7.78 -12.27
CA ILE A 33 2.11 7.15 -11.03
C ILE A 33 0.71 7.67 -10.67
N SER A 34 -0.21 6.79 -10.30
CA SER A 34 -1.48 7.17 -9.69
C SER A 34 -1.41 6.99 -8.18
N LEU A 35 -1.78 8.02 -7.42
CA LEU A 35 -1.73 8.05 -5.97
C LEU A 35 -3.13 8.13 -5.39
N ILE A 36 -3.37 7.38 -4.31
CA ILE A 36 -4.56 7.48 -3.47
C ILE A 36 -4.11 7.84 -2.06
N CYS A 37 -4.72 8.86 -1.45
CA CYS A 37 -4.47 9.19 -0.06
C CYS A 37 -5.77 9.57 0.67
N SER A 38 -5.72 9.61 2.00
CA SER A 38 -6.76 10.28 2.78
C SER A 38 -6.60 11.81 2.65
N PRO A 39 -7.68 12.61 2.75
CA PRO A 39 -7.58 14.07 2.82
C PRO A 39 -6.64 14.60 3.91
N CYS A 40 -6.45 13.84 4.99
CA CYS A 40 -5.56 14.22 6.10
C CYS A 40 -4.07 13.91 5.85
N ASP A 41 -3.73 13.19 4.78
CA ASP A 41 -2.39 12.69 4.50
C ASP A 41 -1.67 13.50 3.40
N THR A 42 -1.97 14.79 3.26
CA THR A 42 -1.37 15.67 2.23
C THR A 42 0.16 15.77 2.36
N LEU A 43 0.68 15.78 3.59
CA LEU A 43 2.12 15.77 3.84
C LEU A 43 2.81 14.51 3.29
N SER A 44 2.14 13.36 3.39
CA SER A 44 2.64 12.10 2.86
C SER A 44 2.74 12.12 1.33
N VAL A 45 1.78 12.74 0.65
CA VAL A 45 1.82 12.90 -0.82
C VAL A 45 3.01 13.75 -1.24
N ASN A 46 3.21 14.90 -0.60
CA ASN A 46 4.33 15.80 -0.91
C ASN A 46 5.67 15.11 -0.66
N HIS A 47 5.80 14.40 0.47
CA HIS A 47 6.99 13.62 0.78
C HIS A 47 7.27 12.55 -0.29
N PHE A 48 6.24 11.80 -0.73
CA PHE A 48 6.39 10.82 -1.80
C PHE A 48 6.84 11.45 -3.12
N ILE A 49 6.24 12.58 -3.53
CA ILE A 49 6.58 13.25 -4.78
C ILE A 49 8.03 13.76 -4.75
N ASN A 50 8.47 14.34 -3.64
CA ASN A 50 9.84 14.84 -3.50
C ASN A 50 10.86 13.69 -3.60
N GLU A 51 10.58 12.55 -2.98
CA GLU A 51 11.52 11.42 -2.92
C GLU A 51 11.56 10.55 -4.18
N ILE A 52 10.44 10.41 -4.89
CA ILE A 52 10.32 9.57 -6.09
C ILE A 52 10.40 10.37 -7.39
N SER A 53 10.01 11.66 -7.36
CA SER A 53 10.07 12.58 -8.51
C SER A 53 9.49 12.01 -9.83
N PRO A 54 8.24 11.50 -9.84
CA PRO A 54 7.63 10.98 -11.08
C PRO A 54 7.40 12.10 -12.10
N MET A 55 7.56 11.79 -13.39
CA MET A 55 7.34 12.74 -14.49
C MET A 55 5.88 13.23 -14.56
N LYS A 56 4.93 12.32 -14.30
CA LYS A 56 3.50 12.66 -14.19
C LYS A 56 2.88 11.87 -13.05
N TYR A 57 2.01 12.53 -12.30
CA TYR A 57 1.19 11.84 -11.31
C TYR A 57 -0.28 12.27 -11.36
N SER A 58 -1.16 11.38 -10.92
CA SER A 58 -2.58 11.67 -10.67
C SER A 58 -2.88 11.42 -9.20
N LEU A 59 -3.61 12.32 -8.56
CA LEU A 59 -3.94 12.22 -7.14
C LEU A 59 -5.45 12.04 -6.96
N TYR A 60 -5.82 11.03 -6.18
CA TYR A 60 -7.20 10.76 -5.79
C TYR A 60 -7.31 10.71 -4.27
N THR A 61 -8.43 11.16 -3.74
CA THR A 61 -8.67 11.17 -2.29
C THR A 61 -9.84 10.27 -1.91
N VAL A 62 -9.66 9.49 -0.86
CA VAL A 62 -10.71 8.65 -0.27
C VAL A 62 -10.85 8.99 1.21
N PRO A 63 -12.04 9.35 1.69
CA PRO A 63 -12.23 9.60 3.12
C PRO A 63 -11.96 8.32 3.91
N ARG A 64 -11.16 8.45 4.96
CA ARG A 64 -10.88 7.35 5.89
C ARG A 64 -12.12 7.05 6.73
N PRO A 65 -12.56 5.78 6.82
CA PRO A 65 -13.61 5.43 7.76
C PRO A 65 -13.15 5.70 9.20
N ASN A 66 -13.87 6.56 9.92
CA ASN A 66 -13.60 6.89 11.31
C ASN A 66 -14.38 5.92 12.21
N MET A 67 -13.73 4.85 12.64
CA MET A 67 -14.35 3.82 13.50
C MET A 67 -14.67 4.32 14.93
N VAL A 68 -14.18 5.52 15.31
CA VAL A 68 -14.51 6.18 16.59
C VAL A 68 -15.98 6.63 16.63
N LEU A 69 -16.56 6.96 15.47
CA LEU A 69 -17.98 7.29 15.32
C LEU A 69 -18.76 6.01 14.99
N ALA A 70 -18.84 5.09 15.95
CA ALA A 70 -19.43 3.76 15.81
C ALA A 70 -20.79 3.71 15.06
N PRO A 71 -21.78 4.61 15.29
CA PRO A 71 -23.07 4.52 14.59
C PRO A 71 -23.01 4.90 13.10
N TYR A 72 -22.01 5.67 12.66
CA TYR A 72 -21.85 6.10 11.26
C TYR A 72 -20.80 5.27 10.50
N SER A 73 -20.20 4.27 11.16
CA SER A 73 -19.11 3.48 10.61
C SER A 73 -19.50 2.69 9.36
N LEU A 74 -20.69 2.10 9.32
CA LEU A 74 -21.17 1.32 8.16
C LEU A 74 -21.40 2.19 6.93
N LEU A 75 -22.07 3.35 7.10
CA LEU A 75 -22.29 4.31 6.02
C LEU A 75 -20.96 4.84 5.47
N GLN A 76 -20.00 5.14 6.34
CA GLN A 76 -18.66 5.55 5.92
C GLN A 76 -17.93 4.46 5.15
N ILE A 77 -18.04 3.19 5.57
CA ILE A 77 -17.44 2.06 4.85
C ILE A 77 -18.06 1.91 3.45
N ILE A 78 -19.40 1.95 3.34
CA ILE A 78 -20.10 1.87 2.05
C ILE A 78 -19.69 3.05 1.15
N HIS A 79 -19.65 4.26 1.70
CA HIS A 79 -19.24 5.45 0.96
C HIS A 79 -17.78 5.35 0.48
N SER A 80 -16.85 4.95 1.35
CA SER A 80 -15.45 4.72 0.97
C SER A 80 -15.32 3.62 -0.09
N LEU A 81 -16.15 2.57 -0.03
CA LEU A 81 -16.18 1.51 -1.04
C LEU A 81 -16.67 2.04 -2.39
N MET A 82 -17.79 2.76 -2.45
CA MET A 82 -18.30 3.36 -3.69
C MET A 82 -17.28 4.31 -4.33
N MET A 83 -16.66 5.17 -3.53
CA MET A 83 -15.59 6.06 -4.00
C MET A 83 -14.38 5.28 -4.51
N SER A 84 -14.04 4.17 -3.85
CA SER A 84 -12.96 3.27 -4.27
C SER A 84 -13.21 2.71 -5.68
N PHE A 85 -14.43 2.26 -5.99
CA PHE A 85 -14.79 1.79 -7.34
C PHE A 85 -14.59 2.86 -8.41
N LEU A 86 -15.09 4.08 -8.17
CA LEU A 86 -14.96 5.19 -9.11
C LEU A 86 -13.49 5.56 -9.36
N ILE A 87 -12.69 5.63 -8.30
CA ILE A 87 -11.27 5.99 -8.38
C ILE A 87 -10.48 4.92 -9.11
N VAL A 88 -10.65 3.65 -8.73
CA VAL A 88 -9.97 2.52 -9.37
C VAL A 88 -10.27 2.48 -10.86
N PHE A 89 -11.54 2.66 -11.26
CA PHE A 89 -11.92 2.69 -12.66
C PHE A 89 -11.26 3.85 -13.43
N ARG A 90 -11.19 5.04 -12.82
CA ARG A 90 -10.57 6.24 -13.43
C ARG A 90 -9.05 6.18 -13.49
N ALA A 91 -8.40 5.57 -12.52
CA ALA A 91 -6.95 5.50 -12.42
C ALA A 91 -6.31 4.65 -13.53
N LYS A 92 -7.06 3.67 -14.09
CA LYS A 92 -6.62 2.80 -15.20
C LYS A 92 -5.24 2.15 -14.99
N SER A 93 -4.84 1.87 -13.76
CA SER A 93 -3.49 1.40 -13.42
C SER A 93 -3.24 -0.08 -13.69
N ASP A 94 -2.01 -0.45 -14.01
CA ASP A 94 -1.63 -1.83 -14.38
C ASP A 94 -1.50 -2.78 -13.18
N PHE A 95 -1.20 -2.23 -12.00
CA PHE A 95 -1.17 -2.96 -10.75
C PHE A 95 -1.42 -2.02 -9.56
N LEU A 96 -1.68 -2.61 -8.39
CA LEU A 96 -1.92 -1.91 -7.13
C LEU A 96 -0.79 -2.18 -6.14
N ILE A 97 -0.25 -1.13 -5.51
CA ILE A 97 0.62 -1.20 -4.34
C ILE A 97 -0.10 -0.54 -3.17
N CYS A 98 -0.17 -1.22 -2.04
CA CYS A 98 -0.71 -0.64 -0.82
C CYS A 98 -0.07 -1.27 0.41
N ASN A 99 -0.11 -0.54 1.53
CA ASN A 99 0.17 -1.09 2.85
C ASN A 99 -1.04 -0.92 3.77
N GLY A 100 -0.85 -0.96 5.09
CA GLY A 100 -1.93 -1.14 6.07
C GLY A 100 -2.92 0.00 6.41
N PRO A 101 -2.98 1.21 5.81
CA PRO A 101 -3.99 2.19 6.24
C PRO A 101 -5.42 1.66 6.04
N GLY A 102 -6.36 2.17 6.87
CA GLY A 102 -7.76 1.71 6.86
C GLY A 102 -8.49 1.89 5.52
N ILE A 103 -7.97 2.73 4.61
CA ILE A 103 -8.51 2.92 3.25
C ILE A 103 -8.08 1.80 2.28
N SER A 104 -7.08 0.99 2.61
CA SER A 104 -6.55 -0.03 1.70
C SER A 104 -7.54 -1.17 1.43
N VAL A 105 -8.34 -1.57 2.43
CA VAL A 105 -9.33 -2.66 2.27
C VAL A 105 -10.36 -2.35 1.17
N PRO A 106 -11.11 -1.23 1.20
CA PRO A 106 -12.10 -0.95 0.16
C PRO A 106 -11.45 -0.75 -1.22
N ILE A 107 -10.24 -0.18 -1.29
CA ILE A 107 -9.49 -0.06 -2.55
C ILE A 107 -9.11 -1.42 -3.12
N VAL A 108 -8.57 -2.32 -2.31
CA VAL A 108 -8.15 -3.66 -2.75
C VAL A 108 -9.35 -4.47 -3.26
N ILE A 109 -10.49 -4.39 -2.57
CA ILE A 109 -11.74 -5.05 -2.98
C ILE A 109 -12.20 -4.49 -4.33
N ALA A 110 -12.32 -3.16 -4.46
CA ALA A 110 -12.72 -2.51 -5.70
C ALA A 110 -11.76 -2.85 -6.87
N TYR A 111 -10.45 -2.86 -6.59
CA TYR A 111 -9.42 -3.19 -7.57
C TYR A 111 -9.54 -4.63 -8.07
N LYS A 112 -9.74 -5.59 -7.17
CA LYS A 112 -9.89 -7.00 -7.56
C LYS A 112 -11.15 -7.22 -8.39
N ILE A 113 -12.25 -6.52 -8.09
CA ILE A 113 -13.51 -6.67 -8.83
C ILE A 113 -13.41 -6.04 -10.23
N ILE A 114 -12.85 -4.84 -10.35
CA ILE A 114 -12.72 -4.14 -11.64
C ILE A 114 -11.62 -4.78 -12.51
N PHE A 115 -10.52 -5.22 -11.89
CA PHE A 115 -9.35 -5.75 -12.58
C PHE A 115 -8.92 -7.12 -12.04
N PRO A 116 -9.70 -8.19 -12.27
CA PRO A 116 -9.50 -9.50 -11.64
C PRO A 116 -8.10 -10.10 -11.86
N PHE A 117 -7.53 -9.87 -13.05
CA PHE A 117 -6.23 -10.41 -13.45
C PHE A 117 -5.03 -9.51 -13.15
N ARG A 118 -5.25 -8.25 -12.72
CA ARG A 118 -4.15 -7.33 -12.39
C ARG A 118 -3.54 -7.68 -11.04
N ARG A 119 -2.22 -7.45 -10.92
CA ARG A 119 -1.48 -7.79 -9.72
C ARG A 119 -1.76 -6.79 -8.60
N ILE A 120 -1.90 -7.31 -7.39
CA ILE A 120 -2.01 -6.52 -6.16
C ILE A 120 -0.82 -6.88 -5.27
N PHE A 121 0.02 -5.89 -4.96
CA PHE A 121 1.14 -6.00 -4.03
C PHE A 121 0.73 -5.34 -2.71
N TYR A 122 0.55 -6.15 -1.68
CA TYR A 122 0.31 -5.67 -0.33
C TYR A 122 1.57 -5.79 0.51
N ILE A 123 1.90 -4.74 1.26
CA ILE A 123 3.03 -4.71 2.18
C ILE A 123 2.48 -4.58 3.59
N GLU A 124 2.67 -5.61 4.40
CA GLU A 124 2.38 -5.51 5.83
C GLU A 124 3.40 -4.59 6.50
N SER A 125 2.96 -3.86 7.53
CA SER A 125 3.84 -2.90 8.21
C SER A 125 5.03 -3.58 8.86
N MET A 126 6.19 -2.95 8.77
CA MET A 126 7.44 -3.41 9.39
C MET A 126 7.36 -3.51 10.90
N THR A 127 6.45 -2.76 11.53
CA THR A 127 6.22 -2.79 12.98
C THR A 127 5.50 -4.06 13.45
N ARG A 128 4.93 -4.85 12.52
CA ARG A 128 4.22 -6.10 12.84
C ARG A 128 5.19 -7.28 12.75
N THR A 129 5.63 -7.78 13.89
CA THR A 129 6.55 -8.92 13.96
C THR A 129 5.86 -10.24 14.31
N LYS A 130 4.82 -10.19 15.17
CA LYS A 130 4.16 -11.37 15.74
C LYS A 130 2.75 -11.65 15.21
N SER A 131 2.05 -10.65 14.68
CA SER A 131 0.67 -10.81 14.19
C SER A 131 0.34 -9.86 13.06
N LEU A 132 -0.52 -10.31 12.14
CA LEU A 132 -1.01 -9.51 11.02
C LEU A 132 -1.94 -8.39 11.51
N SER A 133 -1.91 -7.25 10.82
CA SER A 133 -2.90 -6.21 11.01
C SER A 133 -4.30 -6.72 10.62
N ILE A 134 -5.36 -6.07 11.10
CA ILE A 134 -6.73 -6.41 10.68
C ILE A 134 -6.86 -6.29 9.15
N THR A 135 -6.30 -5.23 8.57
CA THR A 135 -6.15 -5.04 7.12
C THR A 135 -5.42 -6.23 6.49
N GLY A 136 -4.26 -6.61 7.00
CA GLY A 136 -3.46 -7.72 6.48
C GLY A 136 -4.16 -9.07 6.54
N LYS A 137 -4.90 -9.34 7.63
CA LYS A 137 -5.72 -10.56 7.77
C LYS A 137 -6.77 -10.68 6.68
N ILE A 138 -7.31 -9.57 6.19
CA ILE A 138 -8.30 -9.53 5.12
C ILE A 138 -7.61 -9.56 3.75
N VAL A 139 -6.65 -8.66 3.52
CA VAL A 139 -6.01 -8.45 2.22
C VAL A 139 -5.15 -9.64 1.78
N GLN A 140 -4.62 -10.45 2.71
CA GLN A 140 -3.85 -11.65 2.36
C GLN A 140 -4.61 -12.59 1.40
N TYR A 141 -5.94 -12.70 1.52
CA TYR A 141 -6.75 -13.55 0.66
C TYR A 141 -7.03 -12.96 -0.73
N ILE A 142 -6.81 -11.66 -0.91
CA ILE A 142 -7.18 -10.92 -2.13
C ILE A 142 -5.95 -10.52 -2.95
N ALA A 143 -4.84 -10.18 -2.28
CA ALA A 143 -3.64 -9.71 -2.95
C ALA A 143 -3.08 -10.78 -3.91
N SER A 144 -2.19 -10.41 -4.82
CA SER A 144 -1.42 -11.37 -5.62
C SER A 144 -0.09 -11.68 -4.94
N THR A 145 0.53 -10.63 -4.40
CA THR A 145 1.78 -10.70 -3.64
C THR A 145 1.55 -10.02 -2.29
N PHE A 146 1.94 -10.70 -1.21
CA PHE A 146 1.79 -10.22 0.17
C PHE A 146 3.18 -10.28 0.79
N ILE A 147 3.70 -9.12 1.15
CA ILE A 147 5.08 -8.94 1.59
C ILE A 147 5.05 -8.73 3.10
N VAL A 148 5.81 -9.56 3.81
CA VAL A 148 6.07 -9.44 5.26
C VAL A 148 7.57 -9.39 5.49
N GLN A 149 8.00 -8.72 6.55
CA GLN A 149 9.42 -8.55 6.85
C GLN A 149 9.91 -9.48 7.98
N SER A 150 8.99 -10.03 8.79
CA SER A 150 9.33 -11.01 9.84
C SER A 150 9.21 -12.45 9.33
N LYS A 151 10.26 -13.26 9.56
CA LYS A 151 10.25 -14.71 9.32
C LYS A 151 9.19 -15.44 10.16
N GLU A 152 8.95 -14.96 11.38
CA GLU A 152 7.92 -15.53 12.25
C GLU A 152 6.52 -15.26 11.68
N LEU A 153 6.32 -14.06 11.11
CA LEU A 153 5.04 -13.67 10.53
C LEU A 153 4.76 -14.37 9.20
N SER A 154 5.78 -14.71 8.40
CA SER A 154 5.55 -15.43 7.14
C SER A 154 4.88 -16.79 7.34
N SER A 155 5.14 -17.44 8.49
CA SER A 155 4.51 -18.71 8.86
C SER A 155 3.01 -18.59 9.15
N ALA A 156 2.51 -17.37 9.46
CA ALA A 156 1.11 -17.09 9.74
C ALA A 156 0.32 -16.59 8.51
N VAL A 157 0.97 -16.45 7.35
CA VAL A 157 0.35 -15.98 6.10
C VAL A 157 -0.14 -17.18 5.27
N TYR A 158 -1.39 -17.13 4.83
CA TYR A 158 -2.06 -18.21 4.10
C TYR A 158 -2.09 -17.99 2.57
N PRO A 159 -1.91 -19.02 1.70
CA PRO A 159 -0.99 -20.16 1.75
C PRO A 159 0.06 -20.14 0.63
N TYR A 160 0.04 -19.17 -0.28
CA TYR A 160 1.01 -19.02 -1.36
C TYR A 160 1.40 -17.56 -1.47
N ARG A 161 2.59 -17.19 -0.95
CA ARG A 161 3.23 -15.92 -1.31
C ARG A 161 4.68 -15.79 -0.86
N THR A 162 5.43 -15.12 -1.74
CA THR A 162 6.88 -15.02 -1.78
C THR A 162 7.43 -14.16 -0.64
N TYR A 163 8.31 -14.74 0.17
CA TYR A 163 9.16 -13.98 1.09
C TYR A 163 10.14 -13.12 0.28
N HIS A 164 10.13 -11.81 0.51
CA HIS A 164 11.14 -10.90 -0.04
C HIS A 164 11.81 -10.14 1.10
N ASN A 165 13.12 -10.38 1.28
CA ASN A 165 14.00 -9.53 2.09
C ASN A 165 14.18 -8.17 1.40
N VAL A 166 13.15 -7.31 1.39
CA VAL A 166 13.27 -5.98 0.78
C VAL A 166 14.08 -5.04 1.67
N PHE A 167 14.16 -5.30 2.98
CA PHE A 167 14.82 -4.44 3.97
C PHE A 167 15.89 -5.17 4.76
N THR A 168 17.13 -5.17 4.25
CA THR A 168 18.29 -5.49 5.09
C THR A 168 18.67 -4.22 5.86
N ILE A 169 18.29 -4.14 7.14
CA ILE A 169 18.92 -3.18 8.05
C ILE A 169 20.35 -3.68 8.21
N LYS A 170 21.32 -3.08 7.50
CA LYS A 170 22.72 -3.23 7.87
C LYS A 170 22.87 -2.57 9.24
N CYS A 171 22.91 -3.36 10.31
CA CYS A 171 23.50 -2.88 11.55
C CYS A 171 24.92 -2.42 11.20
N ILE A 172 25.14 -1.11 11.23
CA ILE A 172 26.49 -0.57 11.23
C ILE A 172 27.10 -1.04 12.55
N ASN A 173 27.98 -2.05 12.49
CA ASN A 173 28.86 -2.35 13.61
C ASN A 173 29.67 -1.08 13.86
N ARG A 174 29.29 -0.32 14.90
CA ARG A 174 30.23 0.56 15.57
C ARG A 174 31.22 -0.37 16.27
N ASN A 175 32.31 -0.69 15.60
CA ASN A 175 33.51 -1.15 16.27
C ASN A 175 33.89 -0.08 17.27
N THR A 176 33.51 -0.28 18.53
CA THR A 176 34.18 0.33 19.66
C THR A 176 35.58 -0.27 19.70
N ASN A 177 36.56 0.49 19.21
CA ASN A 177 37.96 0.26 19.53
C ASN A 177 38.15 0.50 21.02
N VAL A 178 38.35 -0.59 21.78
CA VAL A 178 39.24 -0.66 22.94
C VAL A 178 39.94 -2.00 22.88
#